data_AF-A0A330HWH0-F1
#
_entry.id   AF-A0A330HWH0-F1
#
_cell.length_a   1.000
_cell.length_b   1.000
_cell.length_c   1.000
_cell.angle_alpha   90.00
_cell.angle_beta   90.00
_cell.angle_gamma   90.00
#
_symmetry.space_group_name_H-M   'P 1'
#
loop_
_entity.id
_entity.type
_entity.pdbx_description
1 polymer ?
#
loop_
_entity_poly.entity_id
_entity_poly.type
_entity_poly.pdbx_seq_one_letter_code
_entity_poly.pdbx_strand_id
1 'polypeptide(L)'
;MFVTSAYAQETAPAAAEGDTHAGTAVPAAEHETFPPFNAATFPSQILWLVITFGLFYLFLKRVVMPRLGGIIDVRNDRITQDLDHAARLKGEADAAVAAYEQELAEAKANANKIGQQANDAAKAQAEGTRKKLEAELEKKLGEAEASIASIKAKAMKEVGTIAEDTTSAIVEALVGGKSDKSEIAAAVKSASR
;
A
#
# COMPACT_ATOMS: atom_id res chain seq x y z
N MET A 1 -48.95 -55.08 34.73
CA MET A 1 -48.37 -55.16 36.09
C MET A 1 -48.38 -53.76 36.67
N PHE A 2 -49.14 -53.37 37.68
CA PHE A 2 -50.04 -54.09 38.57
C PHE A 2 -51.30 -53.25 38.78
N VAL A 3 -52.43 -53.92 38.62
CA VAL A 3 -53.79 -53.50 38.93
C VAL A 3 -54.08 -53.96 40.36
N THR A 4 -54.53 -53.01 41.18
CA THR A 4 -55.48 -53.08 42.33
C THR A 4 -55.40 -54.17 43.40
N SER A 5 -56.06 -53.81 44.53
CA SER A 5 -56.76 -54.69 45.48
C SER A 5 -55.91 -55.29 46.59
N ALA A 6 -56.38 -55.47 47.82
CA ALA A 6 -57.66 -55.23 48.49
C ALA A 6 -57.37 -55.37 50.00
N TYR A 7 -58.23 -54.98 50.93
CA TYR A 7 -59.36 -55.73 51.49
C TYR A 7 -59.58 -55.07 52.88
N ALA A 8 -60.72 -54.93 53.52
CA ALA A 8 -61.99 -55.64 53.42
C ALA A 8 -63.10 -54.80 54.06
N GLN A 9 -64.29 -55.12 53.59
CA GLN A 9 -65.61 -54.76 54.07
C GLN A 9 -66.10 -55.77 55.11
N GLU A 10 -66.85 -55.33 56.13
CA GLU A 10 -68.09 -55.94 56.65
C GLU A 10 -68.54 -55.14 57.89
N THR A 11 -69.76 -54.66 58.06
CA THR A 11 -71.09 -55.28 57.92
C THR A 11 -72.16 -54.17 57.91
N ALA A 12 -73.28 -54.40 57.23
CA ALA A 12 -74.55 -53.66 57.38
C ALA A 12 -75.63 -54.65 57.91
N PRO A 13 -76.90 -54.31 58.18
CA PRO A 13 -77.59 -53.01 58.41
C PRO A 13 -78.52 -53.06 59.66
N ALA A 14 -79.17 -51.94 60.04
CA ALA A 14 -80.52 -51.92 60.63
C ALA A 14 -81.11 -50.50 60.66
N ALA A 15 -82.41 -50.42 60.38
CA ALA A 15 -83.17 -49.23 60.02
C ALA A 15 -83.65 -48.37 61.21
N ALA A 16 -83.94 -47.10 60.93
CA ALA A 16 -85.23 -46.42 61.16
C ALA A 16 -85.09 -44.96 60.68
N GLU A 17 -85.69 -44.63 59.53
CA GLU A 17 -86.91 -43.81 59.42
C GLU A 17 -86.71 -42.31 59.63
N GLY A 18 -87.16 -41.53 58.63
CA GLY A 18 -87.37 -40.09 58.78
C GLY A 18 -87.08 -39.30 57.51
N ASP A 19 -88.04 -39.31 56.58
CA ASP A 19 -88.18 -38.25 55.58
C ASP A 19 -88.06 -36.87 56.24
N THR A 20 -87.31 -35.95 55.64
CA THR A 20 -87.73 -34.54 55.54
C THR A 20 -86.79 -33.77 54.60
N HIS A 21 -87.33 -33.37 53.46
CA HIS A 21 -86.81 -32.25 52.69
C HIS A 21 -86.80 -31.00 53.58
N ALA A 22 -85.62 -30.49 53.93
CA ALA A 22 -85.46 -29.17 54.54
C ALA A 22 -85.09 -28.17 53.45
N GLY A 23 -86.11 -27.63 52.78
CA GLY A 23 -85.97 -26.37 52.06
C GLY A 23 -85.74 -25.26 53.08
N THR A 24 -84.56 -24.64 53.05
CA THR A 24 -84.28 -23.45 53.86
C THR A 24 -85.01 -22.26 53.23
N ALA A 25 -86.22 -21.98 53.71
CA ALA A 25 -86.85 -20.69 53.54
C ALA A 25 -86.11 -19.68 54.43
N VAL A 26 -85.48 -18.69 53.81
CA VAL A 26 -84.85 -17.55 54.49
C VAL A 26 -85.96 -16.58 54.91
N PRO A 27 -86.08 -16.22 56.20
CA PRO A 27 -87.02 -15.18 56.62
C PRO A 27 -86.58 -13.82 56.05
N ALA A 28 -87.54 -12.97 55.68
CA ALA A 28 -87.29 -11.62 55.22
C ALA A 28 -86.70 -10.76 56.36
N ALA A 29 -85.38 -10.72 56.43
CA ALA A 29 -84.57 -9.77 57.17
C ALA A 29 -83.43 -9.30 56.24
N GLU A 30 -83.04 -8.05 56.39
CA GLU A 30 -82.26 -7.24 55.44
C GLU A 30 -81.04 -7.95 54.82
N HIS A 31 -80.82 -7.74 53.51
CA HIS A 31 -79.72 -8.32 52.74
C HIS A 31 -78.34 -7.96 53.34
N GLU A 32 -77.81 -8.79 54.24
CA GLU A 32 -76.41 -8.71 54.64
C GLU A 32 -75.52 -9.26 53.50
N THR A 33 -75.03 -8.34 52.68
CA THR A 33 -74.04 -8.57 51.61
C THR A 33 -72.87 -9.41 52.13
N PHE A 34 -72.45 -10.44 51.37
CA PHE A 34 -71.30 -11.29 51.67
C PHE A 34 -70.10 -10.44 52.16
N PRO A 35 -69.52 -10.69 53.35
CA PRO A 35 -68.57 -9.77 53.99
C PRO A 35 -67.43 -9.21 53.11
N PRO A 36 -66.81 -9.97 52.18
CA PRO A 36 -65.78 -9.42 51.30
C PRO A 36 -66.30 -8.57 50.12
N PHE A 37 -67.62 -8.51 49.87
CA PHE A 37 -68.25 -7.65 48.86
C PHE A 37 -69.01 -6.46 49.48
N ASN A 38 -68.76 -6.13 50.74
CA ASN A 38 -69.33 -4.95 51.36
C ASN A 38 -68.72 -3.67 50.78
N ALA A 39 -69.52 -2.92 50.01
CA ALA A 39 -69.11 -1.71 49.31
C ALA A 39 -68.61 -0.58 50.21
N ALA A 40 -68.93 -0.61 51.51
CA ALA A 40 -68.44 0.37 52.47
C ALA A 40 -66.92 0.28 52.72
N THR A 41 -66.29 -0.87 52.41
CA THR A 41 -64.83 -1.07 52.62
C THR A 41 -63.97 -0.70 51.41
N PHE A 42 -64.55 -0.64 50.20
CA PHE A 42 -63.83 -0.31 48.96
C PHE A 42 -63.16 1.07 48.98
N PRO A 43 -63.77 2.15 49.50
CA PRO A 43 -63.10 3.46 49.54
C PRO A 43 -61.79 3.44 50.32
N SER A 44 -61.73 2.70 51.45
CA SER A 44 -60.51 2.55 52.25
C SER A 44 -59.45 1.72 51.53
N GLN A 45 -59.85 0.63 50.87
CA GLN A 45 -58.95 -0.20 50.06
C GLN A 45 -58.37 0.60 48.87
N ILE A 46 -59.22 1.36 48.17
CA ILE A 46 -58.80 2.22 47.05
C ILE A 46 -57.88 3.33 47.55
N LEU A 47 -58.16 3.95 48.69
CA LEU A 47 -57.30 4.97 49.29
C LEU A 47 -55.90 4.41 49.56
N TRP A 48 -55.81 3.27 50.25
CA TRP A 48 -54.52 2.62 50.52
C TRP A 48 -53.81 2.12 49.27
N LEU A 49 -54.56 1.61 48.28
CA LEU A 49 -54.02 1.26 46.97
C LEU A 49 -53.37 2.47 46.29
N VAL A 50 -54.07 3.61 46.25
CA VAL A 50 -53.54 4.84 45.64
C VAL A 50 -52.32 5.35 46.40
N ILE A 51 -52.33 5.31 47.73
CA ILE A 51 -51.18 5.72 48.56
C ILE A 51 -49.96 4.83 48.28
N THR A 52 -50.13 3.50 48.36
CA THR A 52 -49.03 2.54 48.19
C THR A 52 -48.53 2.52 46.74
N PHE A 53 -49.43 2.52 45.76
CA PHE A 53 -49.09 2.58 44.35
C PHE A 53 -48.42 3.92 44.00
N GLY A 54 -48.92 5.04 44.52
CA GLY A 54 -48.34 6.37 44.32
C GLY A 54 -46.92 6.45 44.90
N LEU A 55 -46.71 5.95 46.11
CA LEU A 55 -45.39 5.89 46.73
C LEU A 55 -44.42 5.00 45.91
N PHE A 56 -44.89 3.84 45.47
CA PHE A 56 -44.10 2.93 44.61
C PHE A 56 -43.78 3.55 43.24
N TYR A 57 -44.74 4.24 42.62
CA TYR A 57 -44.54 4.97 41.37
C TYR A 57 -43.48 6.06 41.52
N LEU A 58 -43.54 6.84 42.61
CA LEU A 58 -42.53 7.86 42.89
C LEU A 58 -41.14 7.24 43.11
N PHE A 59 -41.07 6.09 43.78
CA PHE A 59 -39.82 5.33 43.95
C PHE A 59 -39.25 4.89 42.58
N LEU A 60 -40.05 4.28 41.71
CA LEU A 60 -39.63 3.89 40.36
C LEU A 60 -39.16 5.08 39.53
N LYS A 61 -39.94 6.17 39.52
CA LYS A 61 -39.62 7.39 38.79
C LYS A 61 -38.31 8.02 39.28
N ARG A 62 -38.09 8.06 40.59
CA ARG A 62 -36.95 8.78 41.19
C ARG A 62 -35.68 7.94 41.24
N VAL A 63 -35.78 6.61 41.31
CA VAL A 63 -34.63 5.71 41.55
C VAL A 63 -34.34 4.78 40.36
N VAL A 64 -35.36 4.13 39.81
CA VAL A 64 -35.16 3.09 38.78
C VAL A 64 -34.96 3.73 37.40
N MET A 65 -35.81 4.68 37.01
CA MET A 65 -35.68 5.38 35.72
C MET A 65 -34.32 6.06 35.51
N PRO A 66 -33.77 6.86 36.47
CA PRO A 66 -32.45 7.47 36.25
C PRO A 66 -31.31 6.45 36.19
N ARG A 67 -31.42 5.32 36.90
CA ARG A 67 -30.40 4.25 36.82
C ARG A 67 -30.40 3.55 35.46
N LEU A 68 -31.58 3.28 34.90
CA LEU A 68 -31.71 2.70 33.56
C LEU A 68 -31.26 3.68 32.47
N GLY A 69 -31.64 4.96 32.60
CA GLY A 69 -31.19 6.02 31.70
C GLY A 69 -29.67 6.12 31.65
N GLY A 70 -29.01 6.20 32.82
CA GLY A 70 -27.55 6.30 32.88
C GLY A 70 -26.81 5.13 32.21
N ILE A 71 -27.36 3.90 32.24
CA ILE A 71 -26.74 2.75 31.57
C ILE A 71 -26.85 2.86 30.04
N ILE A 72 -27.99 3.35 29.55
CA ILE A 72 -28.20 3.57 28.12
C ILE A 72 -27.29 4.69 27.62
N ASP A 73 -27.21 5.79 28.38
CA ASP A 73 -26.36 6.94 28.05
C ASP A 73 -24.88 6.52 28.00
N VAL A 74 -24.38 5.81 29.02
CA VAL A 74 -22.99 5.31 29.04
C VAL A 74 -22.67 4.43 27.83
N ARG A 75 -23.62 3.59 27.40
CA ARG A 75 -23.43 2.74 26.21
C ARG A 75 -23.43 3.57 24.92
N ASN A 76 -24.35 4.52 24.79
CA ASN A 76 -24.40 5.41 23.62
C ASN A 76 -23.16 6.29 23.51
N ASP A 77 -22.70 6.85 24.64
CA ASP A 77 -21.49 7.66 24.71
C ASP A 77 -20.28 6.82 24.30
N ARG A 78 -20.17 5.59 24.82
CA ARG A 78 -19.07 4.69 24.45
C ARG A 78 -19.10 4.31 22.98
N ILE A 79 -20.27 3.99 22.42
CA ILE A 79 -20.42 3.68 20.99
C ILE A 79 -20.02 4.88 20.14
N THR A 80 -20.49 6.07 20.50
CA THR A 80 -20.18 7.31 19.78
C THR A 80 -18.68 7.59 19.83
N GLN A 81 -18.08 7.48 21.01
CA GLN A 81 -16.63 7.62 21.18
C GLN A 81 -15.86 6.59 20.35
N ASP A 82 -16.25 5.31 20.39
CA ASP A 82 -15.58 4.26 19.61
C ASP A 82 -15.71 4.51 18.10
N LEU A 83 -16.87 4.99 17.62
CA LEU A 83 -17.09 5.37 16.23
C LEU A 83 -16.26 6.58 15.81
N ASP A 84 -16.18 7.62 16.65
CA ASP A 84 -15.36 8.80 16.39
C ASP A 84 -13.88 8.45 16.35
N HIS A 85 -13.42 7.60 17.29
CA HIS A 85 -12.06 7.09 17.29
C HIS A 85 -11.77 6.26 16.02
N ALA A 86 -12.68 5.37 15.62
CA ALA A 86 -12.53 4.58 14.40
C ALA A 86 -12.51 5.46 13.15
N ALA A 87 -13.37 6.47 13.06
CA ALA A 87 -13.40 7.43 11.95
C ALA A 87 -12.10 8.24 11.88
N ARG A 88 -11.58 8.69 13.04
CA ARG A 88 -10.30 9.41 13.10
C ARG A 88 -9.13 8.53 12.66
N LEU A 89 -9.03 7.31 13.20
CA LEU A 89 -7.97 6.37 12.83
C LEU A 89 -8.03 5.99 11.34
N LYS A 90 -9.25 5.85 10.80
CA LYS A 90 -9.44 5.65 9.35
C LYS A 90 -8.93 6.85 8.56
N GLY A 91 -9.30 8.07 8.95
CA GLY A 91 -8.82 9.29 8.29
C GLY A 91 -7.30 9.44 8.36
N GLU A 92 -6.68 9.14 9.51
CA GLU A 92 -5.23 9.13 9.68
C GLU A 92 -4.56 8.06 8.79
N ALA A 93 -5.14 6.86 8.69
CA ALA A 93 -4.64 5.80 7.82
C ALA A 93 -4.76 6.16 6.34
N ASP A 94 -5.92 6.66 5.90
CA ASP A 94 -6.15 7.10 4.52
C ASP A 94 -5.19 8.24 4.14
N ALA A 95 -4.95 9.19 5.05
CA ALA A 95 -3.98 10.27 4.86
C ALA A 95 -2.53 9.73 4.79
N ALA A 96 -2.17 8.76 5.63
CA ALA A 96 -0.85 8.14 5.60
C ALA A 96 -0.63 7.34 4.31
N VAL A 97 -1.64 6.62 3.83
CA VAL A 97 -1.60 5.92 2.53
C VAL A 97 -1.42 6.92 1.39
N ALA A 98 -2.20 8.00 1.37
CA ALA A 98 -2.06 9.04 0.34
C ALA A 98 -0.66 9.68 0.33
N ALA A 99 -0.12 10.00 1.51
CA ALA A 99 1.24 10.53 1.65
C ALA A 99 2.29 9.53 1.16
N TYR A 100 2.17 8.25 1.53
CA TYR A 100 3.08 7.20 1.09
C TYR A 100 3.03 6.99 -0.43
N GLU A 101 1.84 6.99 -1.03
CA GLU A 101 1.68 6.87 -2.48
C GLU A 101 2.27 8.07 -3.23
N GLN A 102 2.11 9.28 -2.68
CA GLN A 102 2.72 10.49 -3.22
C GLN A 102 4.25 10.41 -3.16
N GLU A 103 4.82 10.08 -1.99
CA GLU A 103 6.26 9.94 -1.82
C GLU A 103 6.83 8.86 -2.75
N LEU A 104 6.13 7.74 -2.93
CA LEU A 104 6.53 6.69 -3.85
C LEU A 104 6.50 7.17 -5.31
N ALA A 105 5.48 7.93 -5.71
CA ALA A 105 5.38 8.50 -7.05
C ALA A 105 6.50 9.52 -7.31
N GLU A 106 6.78 10.40 -6.34
CA GLU A 106 7.87 11.37 -6.40
C GLU A 106 9.24 10.67 -6.46
N ALA A 107 9.46 9.65 -5.63
CA ALA A 107 10.69 8.86 -5.64
C ALA A 107 10.92 8.17 -7.00
N LYS A 108 9.88 7.57 -7.60
CA LYS A 108 9.94 6.97 -8.93
C LYS A 108 10.22 8.02 -10.01
N ALA A 109 9.58 9.18 -9.95
CA ALA A 109 9.82 10.28 -10.89
C ALA A 109 11.27 10.79 -10.78
N ASN A 110 11.78 10.96 -9.56
CA ASN A 110 13.16 11.37 -9.30
C ASN A 110 14.16 10.32 -9.79
N ALA A 111 13.92 9.03 -9.53
CA ALA A 111 14.78 7.96 -10.02
C ALA A 111 14.84 7.93 -11.56
N ASN A 112 13.69 8.07 -12.23
CA ASN A 112 13.63 8.15 -13.69
C ASN A 112 14.38 9.38 -14.21
N LYS A 113 14.23 10.53 -13.55
CA LYS A 113 14.94 11.77 -13.91
C LYS A 113 16.45 11.61 -13.76
N ILE A 114 16.93 11.04 -12.66
CA ILE A 114 18.35 10.75 -12.43
C ILE A 114 18.88 9.79 -13.51
N GLY A 115 18.13 8.72 -13.80
CA GLY A 115 18.48 7.77 -14.85
C GLY A 115 18.60 8.42 -16.23
N GLN A 116 17.65 9.29 -16.59
CA GLN A 116 17.71 10.04 -17.86
C GLN A 116 18.90 11.00 -17.89
N GLN A 117 19.10 11.79 -16.83
CA GLN A 117 20.23 12.72 -16.73
C GLN A 117 21.59 12.01 -16.80
N ALA A 118 21.74 10.86 -16.15
CA ALA A 118 22.95 10.06 -16.21
C ALA A 118 23.20 9.52 -17.62
N ASN A 119 22.17 9.03 -18.31
CA ASN A 119 22.28 8.57 -19.69
C ASN A 119 22.66 9.72 -20.65
N ASP A 120 22.03 10.88 -20.50
CA ASP A 120 22.31 12.05 -21.35
C ASP A 120 23.73 12.59 -21.10
N ALA A 121 24.16 12.65 -19.84
CA ALA A 121 25.52 13.02 -19.48
C ALA A 121 26.55 12.01 -20.04
N ALA A 122 26.29 10.71 -19.93
CA ALA A 122 27.16 9.67 -20.46
C ALA A 122 27.26 9.76 -22.00
N LYS A 123 26.15 9.99 -22.70
CA LYS A 123 26.14 10.22 -24.16
C LYS A 123 26.96 11.45 -24.54
N ALA A 124 26.74 12.58 -23.85
CA ALA A 124 27.48 13.81 -24.11
C ALA A 124 29.00 13.64 -23.88
N GLN A 125 29.39 12.93 -22.81
CA GLN A 125 30.79 12.62 -22.53
C GLN A 125 31.37 11.67 -23.59
N ALA A 126 30.63 10.66 -24.01
CA ALA A 126 31.05 9.73 -25.06
C ALA A 126 31.26 10.46 -26.39
N GLU A 127 30.33 11.32 -26.81
CA GLU A 127 30.47 12.15 -28.01
C GLU A 127 31.66 13.11 -27.92
N GLY A 128 31.85 13.76 -26.76
CA GLY A 128 32.99 14.65 -26.53
C GLY A 128 34.33 13.91 -26.60
N THR A 129 34.39 12.70 -26.03
CA THR A 129 35.59 11.84 -26.09
C THR A 129 35.84 11.35 -27.52
N ARG A 130 34.78 10.94 -28.23
CA ARG A 130 34.86 10.50 -29.63
C ARG A 130 35.42 11.59 -30.52
N LYS A 131 34.90 12.82 -30.42
CA LYS A 131 35.40 13.98 -31.19
C LYS A 131 36.86 14.31 -30.88
N LYS A 132 37.28 14.21 -29.62
CA LYS A 132 38.68 14.40 -29.23
C LYS A 132 39.58 13.33 -29.84
N LEU A 133 39.18 12.06 -29.74
CA LEU A 133 39.91 10.94 -30.35
C LEU A 133 39.99 11.09 -31.86
N GLU A 134 38.89 11.43 -32.53
CA GLU A 134 38.85 11.68 -33.98
C GLU A 134 39.86 12.78 -34.37
N ALA A 135 39.90 13.89 -33.63
CA ALA A 135 40.87 14.97 -33.87
C ALA A 135 42.33 14.54 -33.63
N GLU A 136 42.59 13.76 -32.59
CA GLU A 136 43.93 13.21 -32.31
C GLU A 136 44.37 12.19 -33.37
N LEU A 137 43.45 11.35 -33.83
CA LEU A 137 43.70 10.38 -34.90
C LEU A 137 44.01 11.09 -36.21
N GLU A 138 43.23 12.10 -36.59
CA GLU A 138 43.45 12.90 -37.80
C GLU A 138 44.83 13.57 -37.76
N LYS A 139 45.20 14.14 -36.61
CA LYS A 139 46.53 14.73 -36.42
C LYS A 139 47.64 13.70 -36.59
N LYS A 140 47.52 12.53 -35.96
CA LYS A 140 48.50 11.44 -36.08
C LYS A 140 48.60 10.92 -37.51
N LEU A 141 47.49 10.84 -38.23
CA LEU A 141 47.44 10.43 -39.62
C LEU A 141 48.21 11.44 -40.49
N GLY A 142 47.96 12.74 -40.33
CA GLY A 142 48.69 13.79 -41.04
C GLY A 142 50.19 13.81 -40.72
N GLU A 143 50.58 13.62 -39.45
CA GLU A 143 51.99 13.49 -39.05
C GLU A 143 52.66 12.27 -39.70
N ALA A 144 51.97 11.12 -39.74
CA ALA A 144 52.46 9.91 -40.38
C ALA A 144 52.60 10.08 -41.90
N GLU A 145 51.61 10.69 -42.57
CA GLU A 145 51.66 11.01 -44.00
C GLU A 145 52.84 11.93 -44.35
N ALA A 146 53.07 12.98 -43.55
CA ALA A 146 54.20 13.89 -43.73
C ALA A 146 55.55 13.16 -43.53
N SER A 147 55.63 12.27 -42.55
CA SER A 147 56.82 11.44 -42.31
C SER A 147 57.09 10.49 -43.48
N ILE A 148 56.07 9.79 -43.98
CA ILE A 148 56.15 8.91 -45.14
C ILE A 148 56.61 9.70 -46.37
N ALA A 149 56.05 10.89 -46.62
CA ALA A 149 56.44 11.74 -47.74
C ALA A 149 57.92 12.17 -47.64
N SER A 150 58.38 12.54 -46.45
CA SER A 150 59.78 12.89 -46.18
C SER A 150 60.74 11.71 -46.41
N ILE A 151 60.40 10.53 -45.89
CA ILE A 151 61.19 9.31 -46.09
C ILE A 151 61.23 8.94 -47.58
N LYS A 152 60.09 9.01 -48.28
CA LYS A 152 60.03 8.76 -49.72
C LYS A 152 60.92 9.74 -50.50
N ALA A 153 60.88 11.03 -50.19
CA ALA A 153 61.72 12.04 -50.84
C ALA A 153 63.22 11.78 -50.60
N LYS A 154 63.61 11.43 -49.37
CA LYS A 154 64.99 11.05 -49.03
C LYS A 154 65.43 9.80 -49.78
N ALA A 155 64.63 8.74 -49.77
CA ALA A 155 64.93 7.50 -50.48
C ALA A 155 65.10 7.73 -51.99
N MET A 156 64.23 8.53 -52.61
CA MET A 156 64.36 8.87 -54.03
C MET A 156 65.63 9.67 -54.33
N LYS A 157 66.05 10.56 -53.42
CA LYS A 157 67.30 11.29 -53.54
C LYS A 157 68.51 10.37 -53.41
N GLU A 158 68.51 9.46 -52.44
CA GLU A 158 69.58 8.47 -52.23
C GLU A 158 69.72 7.54 -53.44
N VAL A 159 68.60 7.07 -54.02
CA VAL A 159 68.62 6.29 -55.27
C VAL A 159 69.25 7.09 -56.42
N GLY A 160 68.95 8.38 -56.54
CA GLY A 160 69.59 9.26 -57.53
C GLY A 160 71.11 9.35 -57.34
N THR A 161 71.57 9.55 -56.11
CA THR A 161 73.01 9.58 -55.79
C THR A 161 73.69 8.23 -56.06
N ILE A 162 73.07 7.11 -55.67
CA ILE A 162 73.59 5.77 -55.95
C ILE A 162 73.68 5.53 -57.47
N ALA A 163 72.68 5.97 -58.24
CA ALA A 163 72.69 5.86 -59.69
C ALA A 163 73.80 6.70 -60.33
N GLU A 164 74.02 7.93 -59.88
CA GLU A 164 75.14 8.79 -60.31
C GLU A 164 76.49 8.17 -59.99
N ASP A 165 76.69 7.71 -58.75
CA ASP A 165 77.94 7.08 -58.30
C ASP A 165 78.23 5.78 -59.07
N THR A 166 77.22 4.94 -59.27
CA THR A 166 77.34 3.69 -60.05
C THR A 166 77.66 3.99 -61.51
N THR A 167 76.98 4.96 -62.12
CA THR A 167 77.23 5.38 -63.51
C THR A 167 78.64 5.92 -63.66
N SER A 168 79.11 6.74 -62.71
CA SER A 168 80.49 7.26 -62.69
C SER A 168 81.51 6.12 -62.62
N ALA A 169 81.30 5.13 -61.75
CA ALA A 169 82.19 3.97 -61.64
C ALA A 169 82.23 3.14 -62.93
N ILE A 170 81.09 2.95 -63.60
CA ILE A 170 81.00 2.24 -64.88
C ILE A 170 81.73 3.00 -66.00
N VAL A 171 81.55 4.32 -66.09
CA VAL A 171 82.21 5.16 -67.11
C VAL A 171 83.72 5.19 -66.90
N GLU A 172 84.20 5.32 -65.66
CA GLU A 172 85.63 5.28 -65.34
C GLU A 172 86.27 3.94 -65.74
N ALA A 173 85.57 2.82 -65.49
CA ALA A 173 86.02 1.48 -65.87
C ALA A 173 86.05 1.23 -67.39
N LEU A 174 85.14 1.83 -68.17
CA LEU A 174 85.02 1.60 -69.62
C LEU A 174 85.84 2.58 -70.47
N VAL A 175 85.94 3.85 -70.08
CA VAL A 175 86.51 4.93 -70.90
C VAL A 175 87.92 5.34 -70.43
N GLY A 176 88.34 4.92 -69.23
CA GLY A 176 89.72 5.07 -68.77
C GLY A 176 90.15 6.49 -68.38
N GLY A 177 89.19 7.39 -68.12
CA GLY A 177 89.45 8.77 -67.70
C GLY A 177 88.37 9.33 -66.77
N LYS A 178 88.76 10.23 -65.86
CA LYS A 178 87.86 10.95 -64.95
C LYS A 178 86.93 11.86 -65.74
N SER A 179 85.67 11.46 -65.89
CA SER A 179 84.62 12.29 -66.47
C SER A 179 84.10 13.32 -65.45
N ASP A 180 83.59 14.44 -65.93
CA ASP A 180 83.11 15.52 -65.06
C ASP A 180 81.80 15.11 -64.35
N LYS A 181 81.78 15.21 -63.01
CA LYS A 181 80.62 14.84 -62.18
C LYS A 181 79.35 15.61 -62.58
N SER A 182 79.50 16.84 -63.09
CA SER A 182 78.38 17.67 -63.53
C SER A 182 77.67 17.10 -64.75
N GLU A 183 78.42 16.58 -65.72
CA GLU A 183 77.86 16.00 -66.96
C GLU A 183 77.14 14.67 -66.69
N ILE A 184 77.69 13.84 -65.80
CA ILE A 184 77.08 12.56 -65.40
C ILE A 184 75.75 12.82 -64.67
N ALA A 185 75.74 13.76 -63.72
CA ALA A 185 74.51 14.15 -63.03
C ALA A 185 73.44 14.70 -64.00
N ALA A 186 73.85 15.50 -65.00
CA ALA A 186 72.96 16.01 -66.03
C ALA A 186 72.38 14.89 -66.92
N ALA A 187 73.17 13.88 -67.28
CA ALA A 187 72.75 12.73 -68.08
C ALA A 187 71.82 11.77 -67.32
N VAL A 188 72.10 11.48 -66.04
CA VAL A 188 71.21 10.67 -65.19
C VAL A 188 69.87 11.39 -64.96
N LYS A 189 69.90 12.71 -64.81
CA LYS A 189 68.69 13.52 -64.64
C LYS A 189 67.85 13.62 -65.92
N SER A 190 68.46 13.61 -67.11
CA SER A 190 67.72 13.60 -68.37
C SER A 190 67.12 12.23 -68.69
N ALA A 191 67.75 11.14 -68.23
CA ALA A 191 67.23 9.77 -68.38
C ALA A 191 66.14 9.38 -67.36
N SER A 192 66.03 10.09 -66.23
CA SER A 192 65.01 9.84 -65.19
C SER A 192 63.76 10.72 -65.28
N ARG A 193 63.68 11.59 -66.30
CA ARG A 193 62.50 12.40 -66.62
C ARG A 193 61.53 11.62 -67.50
#